data_AF-A0A9E3GMP3-F1
#
_entry.id   AF-A0A9E3GMP3-F1
#
_cell.length_a   1.000
_cell.length_b   1.000
_cell.length_c   1.000
_cell.angle_alpha   90.00
_cell.angle_beta   90.00
_cell.angle_gamma   90.00
#
_symmetry.space_group_name_H-M   'P 1'
#
loop_
_entity.id
_entity.type
_entity.pdbx_description
1 polymer ?
#
loop_
_entity_poly.entity_id
_entity_poly.type
_entity_poly.pdbx_seq_one_letter_code
_entity_poly.pdbx_strand_id
1 'polypeptide(L)'
;MGSAIPEPASFRDPDSAVFYADRRVLRGLSEQGASDWRKLAGTDFFPRLVDEGQIVRTAPYQAEAPPGPRGEPWSLVLEHERIPVVSYPFEWPFAMLREAAVCHLELLLAALDEGITTKDGTAYNVQFVGSRPVFIDLGSFETATGPWPGYRQFCQTFLFPLLIQAHLRIAYQGLLRGSLDGLQPADVRGMFGGLRRFKRGVFRHVYLHSVAERRVTSSSESVKAELGRAGFGAELAKATVAKTLKLVRRLEVKRSGTAWSDYRDTCSYTDDDATTKRAFVEAALAARPSRCVLDLGANDGAYSMLAAGHAEQVVAVDGDEAVIDGL
;
A
#
# COMPACT_ATOMS: atom_id res chain seq x y z
N MET A 1 32.21 -11.52 -2.13
CA MET A 1 30.99 -10.76 -1.81
C MET A 1 30.60 -9.99 -3.06
N GLY A 2 29.38 -10.17 -3.57
CA GLY A 2 28.91 -9.38 -4.71
C GLY A 2 28.86 -7.89 -4.33
N SER A 3 29.12 -6.99 -5.28
CA SER A 3 28.94 -5.56 -5.06
C SER A 3 27.48 -5.27 -4.73
N ALA A 4 27.20 -4.55 -3.64
CA ALA A 4 25.83 -4.10 -3.42
C ALA A 4 25.40 -3.12 -4.50
N ILE A 5 24.14 -3.26 -4.89
CA ILE A 5 23.50 -2.42 -5.88
C ILE A 5 22.48 -1.55 -5.15
N PRO A 6 22.65 -0.21 -5.11
CA PRO A 6 21.66 0.68 -4.54
C PRO A 6 20.31 0.56 -5.25
N GLU A 7 19.21 0.66 -4.52
CA GLU A 7 17.86 0.81 -5.09
C GLU A 7 17.70 2.25 -5.59
N PRO A 8 17.58 2.49 -6.91
CA PRO A 8 17.51 3.85 -7.45
C PRO A 8 16.33 4.67 -6.91
N ALA A 9 15.23 4.03 -6.51
CA ALA A 9 14.08 4.71 -5.93
C ALA A 9 14.30 5.15 -4.46
N SER A 10 15.30 4.61 -3.78
CA SER A 10 15.57 4.83 -2.35
C SER A 10 16.51 6.03 -2.10
N PHE A 11 16.19 7.19 -2.70
CA PHE A 11 17.04 8.39 -2.63
C PHE A 11 16.45 9.55 -1.81
N ARG A 12 15.15 9.47 -1.46
CA ARG A 12 14.41 10.58 -0.85
C ARG A 12 14.68 10.74 0.65
N ASP A 13 15.06 9.67 1.34
CA ASP A 13 15.26 9.64 2.78
C ASP A 13 16.77 9.72 3.12
N PRO A 14 17.23 10.77 3.81
CA PRO A 14 18.63 10.87 4.21
C PRO A 14 19.02 9.87 5.31
N ASP A 15 18.05 9.36 6.07
CA ASP A 15 18.23 8.47 7.23
C ASP A 15 18.07 6.99 6.89
N SER A 16 17.66 6.68 5.66
CA SER A 16 17.41 5.31 5.22
C SER A 16 17.73 5.11 3.74
N ALA A 17 18.44 4.04 3.40
CA ALA A 17 18.59 3.63 2.01
C ALA A 17 18.52 2.11 1.82
N VAL A 18 17.84 1.68 0.75
CA VAL A 18 17.72 0.28 0.34
C VAL A 18 18.82 -0.08 -0.67
N PHE A 19 19.38 -1.27 -0.52
CA PHE A 19 20.37 -1.84 -1.43
C PHE A 19 20.24 -3.37 -1.49
N TYR A 20 20.72 -3.95 -2.58
CA TYR A 20 20.65 -5.38 -2.82
C TYR A 20 22.04 -6.00 -2.77
N ALA A 21 22.18 -7.11 -2.02
CA ALA A 21 23.41 -7.91 -1.97
C ALA A 21 23.04 -9.40 -1.99
N ASP A 22 23.60 -10.17 -2.91
CA ASP A 22 23.39 -11.63 -3.00
C ASP A 22 21.90 -12.06 -2.90
N ARG A 23 21.03 -11.34 -3.63
CA ARG A 23 19.55 -11.46 -3.67
C ARG A 23 18.79 -10.99 -2.42
N ARG A 24 19.47 -10.60 -1.36
CA ARG A 24 18.90 -10.02 -0.14
C ARG A 24 18.45 -8.58 -0.39
N VAL A 25 17.44 -8.15 0.36
CA VAL A 25 16.98 -6.76 0.40
C VAL A 25 17.46 -6.19 1.72
N LEU A 26 18.40 -5.25 1.67
CA LEU A 26 19.00 -4.66 2.84
C LEU A 26 18.61 -3.19 2.93
N ARG A 27 18.39 -2.70 4.15
CA ARG A 27 18.13 -1.29 4.44
C ARG A 27 19.14 -0.81 5.47
N GLY A 28 19.95 0.15 5.07
CA GLY A 28 20.84 0.87 5.95
C GLY A 28 20.09 1.99 6.66
N LEU A 29 20.40 2.19 7.93
CA LEU A 29 19.83 3.24 8.77
C LEU A 29 20.93 4.13 9.35
N SER A 30 20.70 5.44 9.36
CA SER A 30 21.49 6.40 10.12
C SER A 30 21.35 6.15 11.63
N GLU A 31 22.08 6.89 12.45
CA GLU A 31 21.91 6.82 13.91
C GLU A 31 20.48 7.16 14.36
N GLN A 32 19.88 8.18 13.73
CA GLN A 32 18.49 8.57 13.99
C GLN A 32 17.53 7.46 13.53
N GLY A 33 17.68 6.96 12.30
CA GLY A 33 16.85 5.85 11.80
C GLY A 33 16.96 4.58 12.66
N ALA A 34 18.16 4.27 13.15
CA ALA A 34 18.38 3.14 14.07
C ALA A 34 17.72 3.37 15.44
N SER A 35 17.66 4.60 15.93
CA SER A 35 16.94 4.97 17.15
C SER A 35 15.43 4.74 16.99
N ASP A 36 14.84 5.19 15.88
CA ASP A 36 13.42 5.01 15.62
C ASP A 36 13.06 3.54 15.36
N TRP A 37 13.93 2.78 14.68
CA TRP A 37 13.79 1.32 14.58
C TRP A 37 13.77 0.63 15.94
N ARG A 38 14.69 0.97 16.87
CA ARG A 38 14.73 0.33 18.19
C ARG A 38 13.45 0.60 19.00
N LYS A 39 12.86 1.78 18.86
CA LYS A 39 11.55 2.08 19.46
C LYS A 39 10.45 1.23 18.83
N LEU A 40 10.39 1.18 17.49
CA LEU A 40 9.43 0.36 16.75
C LEU A 40 9.52 -1.12 17.14
N ALA A 41 10.72 -1.68 17.13
CA ALA A 41 10.97 -3.08 17.49
C ALA A 41 10.67 -3.39 18.96
N GLY A 42 10.62 -2.36 19.82
CA GLY A 42 10.24 -2.49 21.23
C GLY A 42 8.74 -2.38 21.50
N THR A 43 7.90 -2.20 20.48
CA THR A 43 6.43 -2.18 20.60
C THR A 43 5.82 -3.57 20.54
N ASP A 44 4.60 -3.71 21.06
CA ASP A 44 3.83 -4.96 21.02
C ASP A 44 3.16 -5.17 19.65
N PHE A 45 2.73 -4.07 18.99
CA PHE A 45 2.05 -4.18 17.70
C PHE A 45 2.98 -4.63 16.57
N PHE A 46 4.23 -4.18 16.56
CA PHE A 46 5.15 -4.46 15.46
C PHE A 46 5.39 -5.96 15.23
N PRO A 47 5.90 -6.74 16.21
CA PRO A 47 6.14 -8.18 16.01
C PRO A 47 4.83 -8.92 15.68
N ARG A 48 3.71 -8.53 16.30
CA ARG A 48 2.40 -9.11 16.01
C ARG A 48 1.97 -8.90 14.55
N LEU A 49 2.10 -7.68 14.02
CA LEU A 49 1.73 -7.37 12.63
C LEU A 49 2.71 -7.98 11.61
N VAL A 50 3.96 -8.22 12.00
CA VAL A 50 4.92 -9.00 11.21
C VAL A 50 4.51 -10.47 11.15
N ASP A 51 4.10 -11.06 12.27
CA ASP A 51 3.64 -12.46 12.34
C ASP A 51 2.34 -12.69 11.57
N GLU A 52 1.40 -11.74 11.64
CA GLU A 52 0.17 -11.71 10.82
C GLU A 52 0.46 -11.47 9.32
N GLY A 53 1.68 -11.04 8.99
CA GLY A 53 2.13 -10.72 7.64
C GLY A 53 1.50 -9.46 7.05
N GLN A 54 1.03 -8.53 7.90
CA GLN A 54 0.62 -7.18 7.50
C GLN A 54 1.82 -6.24 7.34
N ILE A 55 2.94 -6.54 7.99
CA ILE A 55 4.22 -5.85 7.83
C ILE A 55 5.25 -6.83 7.26
N VAL A 56 6.12 -6.36 6.37
CA VAL A 56 7.20 -7.16 5.81
C VAL A 56 8.13 -7.68 6.91
N ARG A 57 8.42 -8.99 6.89
CA ARG A 57 9.36 -9.58 7.86
C ARG A 57 10.71 -8.89 7.74
N THR A 58 11.23 -8.49 8.90
CA THR A 58 12.44 -7.70 8.99
C THR A 58 13.24 -8.12 10.21
N ALA A 59 14.55 -8.30 10.03
CA ALA A 59 15.46 -8.63 11.11
C ALA A 59 16.77 -7.82 11.00
N PRO A 60 17.47 -7.57 12.12
CA PRO A 60 18.82 -7.03 12.07
C PRO A 60 19.76 -7.93 11.27
N TYR A 61 20.54 -7.34 10.36
CA TYR A 61 21.56 -8.03 9.59
C TYR A 61 22.92 -7.91 10.31
N GLN A 62 23.49 -9.05 10.71
CA GLN A 62 24.68 -9.09 11.56
C GLN A 62 26.02 -9.20 10.79
N ALA A 63 25.98 -9.36 9.48
CA ALA A 63 27.20 -9.43 8.65
C ALA A 63 27.63 -8.04 8.18
N GLU A 64 28.90 -7.94 7.72
CA GLU A 64 29.39 -6.72 7.09
C GLU A 64 28.48 -6.31 5.93
N ALA A 65 28.03 -5.06 5.99
CA ALA A 65 27.26 -4.44 4.93
C ALA A 65 28.15 -3.47 4.15
N PRO A 66 27.91 -3.32 2.85
CA PRO A 66 28.58 -2.29 2.07
C PRO A 66 28.27 -0.89 2.63
N PRO A 67 29.21 0.06 2.50
CA PRO A 67 29.00 1.43 2.95
C PRO A 67 27.79 2.05 2.22
N GLY A 68 27.15 3.01 2.86
CA GLY A 68 26.01 3.71 2.28
C GLY A 68 26.38 4.48 1.00
N PRO A 69 25.38 5.02 0.27
CA PRO A 69 25.58 5.77 -0.98
C PRO A 69 26.57 6.95 -0.88
N ARG A 70 26.80 7.46 0.34
CA ARG A 70 27.74 8.56 0.62
C ARG A 70 29.12 8.10 1.10
N GLY A 71 29.39 6.79 1.12
CA GLY A 71 30.65 6.21 1.59
C GLY A 71 30.75 6.05 3.12
N GLU A 72 29.74 6.50 3.87
CA GLU A 72 29.69 6.36 5.33
C GLU A 72 29.09 5.00 5.75
N PRO A 73 29.56 4.42 6.87
CA PRO A 73 28.97 3.20 7.40
C PRO A 73 27.58 3.45 8.00
N TRP A 74 26.70 2.47 7.88
CA TRP A 74 25.39 2.50 8.52
C TRP A 74 25.49 2.22 10.03
N SER A 75 24.64 2.88 10.83
CA SER A 75 24.54 2.61 12.27
C SER A 75 23.87 1.26 12.55
N LEU A 76 22.91 0.90 11.69
CA LEU A 76 22.22 -0.39 11.71
C LEU A 76 21.87 -0.79 10.28
N VAL A 77 21.89 -2.10 10.01
CA VAL A 77 21.40 -2.67 8.75
C VAL A 77 20.31 -3.67 9.07
N LEU A 78 19.20 -3.56 8.34
CA LEU A 78 18.07 -4.47 8.41
C LEU A 78 18.02 -5.30 7.13
N GLU A 79 17.64 -6.57 7.26
CA GLU A 79 17.30 -7.45 6.15
C GLU A 79 15.78 -7.59 6.09
N HIS A 80 15.20 -7.33 4.92
CA HIS A 80 13.78 -7.47 4.65
C HIS A 80 13.49 -8.73 3.83
N GLU A 81 12.39 -9.41 4.12
CA GLU A 81 11.85 -10.43 3.25
C GLU A 81 11.51 -9.82 1.88
N ARG A 82 11.94 -10.50 0.81
CA ARG A 82 11.77 -10.01 -0.55
C ARG A 82 10.31 -10.18 -0.99
N ILE A 83 9.67 -9.08 -1.37
CA ILE A 83 8.39 -9.13 -2.06
C ILE A 83 8.57 -9.79 -3.44
N PRO A 84 7.84 -10.88 -3.77
CA PRO A 84 8.04 -11.61 -5.02
C PRO A 84 7.77 -10.78 -6.27
N VAL A 85 6.72 -9.96 -6.22
CA VAL A 85 6.23 -9.15 -7.34
C VAL A 85 5.92 -7.75 -6.82
N VAL A 86 6.58 -6.76 -7.39
CA VAL A 86 6.27 -5.35 -7.13
C VAL A 86 5.20 -4.92 -8.13
N SER A 87 4.13 -4.32 -7.62
CA SER A 87 3.09 -3.69 -8.42
C SER A 87 2.81 -2.29 -7.90
N TYR A 88 2.24 -1.45 -8.75
CA TYR A 88 2.07 -0.04 -8.48
C TYR A 88 0.59 0.33 -8.25
N PRO A 89 0.30 1.39 -7.46
CA PRO A 89 -1.08 1.80 -7.18
C PRO A 89 -1.95 2.06 -8.42
N PHE A 90 -1.33 2.45 -9.55
CA PHE A 90 -2.03 2.67 -10.82
C PHE A 90 -2.29 1.37 -11.62
N GLU A 91 -1.84 0.22 -11.13
CA GLU A 91 -2.10 -1.12 -11.68
C GLU A 91 -3.16 -1.86 -10.88
N TRP A 92 -3.45 -1.38 -9.67
CA TRP A 92 -4.40 -2.01 -8.77
C TRP A 92 -5.84 -1.67 -9.17
N PRO A 93 -6.75 -2.66 -9.18
CA PRO A 93 -8.18 -2.39 -9.23
C PRO A 93 -8.66 -1.80 -7.89
N PHE A 94 -9.92 -1.38 -7.86
CA PHE A 94 -10.49 -0.66 -6.74
C PHE A 94 -10.38 -1.40 -5.41
N ALA A 95 -10.65 -2.71 -5.38
CA ALA A 95 -10.58 -3.48 -4.14
C ALA A 95 -9.15 -3.53 -3.60
N MET A 96 -8.15 -3.76 -4.44
CA MET A 96 -6.75 -3.77 -4.02
C MET A 96 -6.31 -2.42 -3.42
N LEU A 97 -6.60 -1.29 -4.09
CA LEU A 97 -6.26 0.03 -3.51
C LEU A 97 -7.00 0.28 -2.18
N ARG A 98 -8.24 -0.19 -2.07
CA ARG A 98 -9.03 -0.07 -0.83
C ARG A 98 -8.43 -0.92 0.29
N GLU A 99 -8.07 -2.18 0.03
CA GLU A 99 -7.47 -3.07 1.03
C GLU A 99 -6.08 -2.58 1.45
N ALA A 100 -5.28 -2.03 0.52
CA ALA A 100 -4.02 -1.37 0.86
C ALA A 100 -4.23 -0.15 1.77
N ALA A 101 -5.26 0.67 1.50
CA ALA A 101 -5.63 1.80 2.34
C ALA A 101 -6.10 1.37 3.74
N VAL A 102 -6.86 0.27 3.82
CA VAL A 102 -7.30 -0.34 5.09
C VAL A 102 -6.10 -0.83 5.89
N CYS A 103 -5.21 -1.60 5.28
CA CYS A 103 -3.98 -2.10 5.89
C CYS A 103 -3.15 -0.94 6.49
N HIS A 104 -2.94 0.14 5.74
CA HIS A 104 -2.20 1.31 6.21
C HIS A 104 -2.86 1.95 7.44
N LEU A 105 -4.18 2.17 7.41
CA LEU A 105 -4.89 2.83 8.50
C LEU A 105 -5.01 1.95 9.75
N GLU A 106 -5.15 0.63 9.61
CA GLU A 106 -5.16 -0.32 10.74
C GLU A 106 -3.82 -0.36 11.45
N LEU A 107 -2.74 -0.47 10.67
CA LEU A 107 -1.37 -0.41 11.17
C LEU A 107 -1.11 0.93 11.87
N LEU A 108 -1.54 2.05 11.30
CA LEU A 108 -1.39 3.36 11.92
C LEU A 108 -2.19 3.48 13.23
N LEU A 109 -3.38 2.88 13.33
CA LEU A 109 -4.12 2.85 14.59
C LEU A 109 -3.38 2.06 15.67
N ALA A 110 -2.84 0.88 15.32
CA ALA A 110 -2.07 0.07 16.24
C ALA A 110 -0.78 0.80 16.68
N ALA A 111 -0.11 1.48 15.76
CA ALA A 111 1.07 2.29 16.06
C ALA A 111 0.75 3.46 17.02
N LEU A 112 -0.36 4.16 16.78
CA LEU A 112 -0.77 5.31 17.61
C LEU A 112 -1.09 4.90 19.05
N ASP A 113 -1.56 3.67 19.27
CA ASP A 113 -1.82 3.13 20.62
C ASP A 113 -0.54 2.99 21.46
N GLU A 114 0.61 2.92 20.79
CA GLU A 114 1.93 2.79 21.42
C GLU A 114 2.81 4.04 21.19
N GLY A 115 2.19 5.18 20.86
CA GLY A 115 2.89 6.45 20.71
C GLY A 115 3.76 6.56 19.45
N ILE A 116 3.48 5.74 18.43
CA ILE A 116 4.15 5.75 17.13
C ILE A 116 3.20 6.29 16.04
N THR A 117 3.74 6.97 15.04
CA THR A 117 3.02 7.41 13.83
C THR A 117 3.80 7.01 12.58
N THR A 118 3.20 7.17 11.40
CA THR A 118 3.93 7.20 10.13
C THR A 118 4.14 8.64 9.66
N LYS A 119 5.35 8.95 9.17
CA LYS A 119 5.73 10.26 8.61
C LYS A 119 5.02 10.54 7.28
N ASP A 120 4.77 9.47 6.53
CA ASP A 120 4.18 9.50 5.20
C ASP A 120 2.93 8.61 5.13
N GLY A 121 2.18 8.75 4.03
CA GLY A 121 0.87 8.11 3.84
C GLY A 121 0.69 7.61 2.41
N THR A 122 1.76 7.22 1.74
CA THR A 122 1.74 6.89 0.32
C THR A 122 1.29 5.45 0.03
N ALA A 123 0.52 5.26 -1.04
CA ALA A 123 0.13 3.93 -1.53
C ALA A 123 1.30 3.05 -1.95
N TYR A 124 2.45 3.65 -2.28
CA TYR A 124 3.67 2.92 -2.64
C TYR A 124 4.32 2.20 -1.46
N ASN A 125 3.93 2.50 -0.21
CA ASN A 125 4.44 1.81 0.99
C ASN A 125 3.74 0.48 1.26
N VAL A 126 2.76 0.10 0.43
CA VAL A 126 2.07 -1.18 0.48
C VAL A 126 2.41 -1.97 -0.78
N GLN A 127 2.59 -3.28 -0.63
CA GLN A 127 2.72 -4.25 -1.70
C GLN A 127 1.81 -5.45 -1.41
N PHE A 128 1.77 -6.43 -2.31
CA PHE A 128 0.94 -7.61 -2.15
C PHE A 128 1.77 -8.89 -2.14
N VAL A 129 1.51 -9.77 -1.18
CA VAL A 129 2.03 -11.15 -1.16
C VAL A 129 0.82 -12.07 -1.31
N GLY A 130 0.63 -12.62 -2.50
CA GLY A 130 -0.67 -13.15 -2.91
C GLY A 130 -1.69 -12.01 -2.98
N SER A 131 -2.87 -12.22 -2.39
CA SER A 131 -3.92 -11.18 -2.29
C SER A 131 -3.83 -10.33 -1.01
N ARG A 132 -2.85 -10.61 -0.13
CA ARG A 132 -2.71 -9.91 1.15
C ARG A 132 -1.88 -8.63 0.99
N PRO A 133 -2.38 -7.46 1.43
CA PRO A 133 -1.58 -6.24 1.49
C PRO A 133 -0.52 -6.35 2.60
N VAL A 134 0.69 -5.90 2.30
CA VAL A 134 1.87 -5.92 3.17
C VAL A 134 2.52 -4.55 3.15
N PHE A 135 2.68 -3.94 4.32
CA PHE A 135 3.39 -2.68 4.49
C PHE A 135 4.92 -2.91 4.47
N ILE A 136 5.63 -2.18 3.62
CA ILE A 136 7.05 -2.43 3.32
C ILE A 136 8.01 -1.33 3.77
N ASP A 137 7.50 -0.12 4.08
CA ASP A 137 8.39 1.01 4.41
C ASP A 137 8.53 1.24 5.91
N LEU A 138 9.41 0.49 6.56
CA LEU A 138 9.65 0.63 8.00
C LEU A 138 10.33 1.95 8.39
N GLY A 139 11.03 2.59 7.46
CA GLY A 139 11.62 3.90 7.68
C GLY A 139 10.59 5.02 7.87
N SER A 140 9.30 4.75 7.58
CA SER A 140 8.22 5.70 7.79
C SER A 140 7.80 5.87 9.25
N PHE A 141 8.11 4.92 10.13
CA PHE A 141 7.68 4.97 11.52
C PHE A 141 8.53 5.93 12.35
N GLU A 142 7.87 6.75 13.16
CA GLU A 142 8.52 7.69 14.06
C GLU A 142 7.69 7.89 15.33
N THR A 143 8.28 8.54 16.34
CA THR A 143 7.57 8.90 17.56
C THR A 143 6.45 9.90 17.26
N ALA A 144 5.23 9.61 17.72
CA ALA A 144 4.10 10.51 17.55
C ALA A 144 4.29 11.77 18.42
N THR A 145 4.36 12.93 17.77
CA THR A 145 4.50 14.24 18.45
C THR A 145 3.26 15.12 18.31
N GLY A 146 2.27 14.69 17.53
CA GLY A 146 1.10 15.51 17.21
C GLY A 146 0.14 14.85 16.22
N PRO A 147 -0.59 15.65 15.41
CA PRO A 147 -1.44 15.14 14.34
C PRO A 147 -0.63 14.29 13.34
N TRP A 148 -1.30 13.35 12.66
CA TRP A 148 -0.67 12.50 11.66
C TRP A 148 -0.14 13.31 10.46
N PRO A 149 1.18 13.39 10.23
CA PRO A 149 1.76 14.18 9.14
C PRO A 149 1.45 13.62 7.74
N GLY A 150 1.37 12.29 7.60
CA GLY A 150 1.12 11.61 6.32
C GLY A 150 -0.32 11.75 5.77
N TYR A 151 -1.23 12.36 6.53
CA TYR A 151 -2.66 12.41 6.19
C TYR A 151 -2.96 13.02 4.82
N ARG A 152 -2.27 14.10 4.45
CA ARG A 152 -2.43 14.73 3.13
C ARG A 152 -2.05 13.76 2.02
N GLN A 153 -0.89 13.12 2.12
CA GLN A 153 -0.40 12.19 1.12
C GLN A 153 -1.29 10.94 1.03
N PHE A 154 -1.84 10.48 2.15
CA PHE A 154 -2.86 9.44 2.18
C PHE A 154 -4.11 9.84 1.41
N CYS A 155 -4.54 11.09 1.56
CA CYS A 155 -5.65 11.58 0.76
C CYS A 155 -5.32 11.56 -0.74
N GLN A 156 -4.13 12.01 -1.13
CA GLN A 156 -3.71 12.12 -2.52
C GLN A 156 -3.54 10.77 -3.23
N THR A 157 -3.06 9.75 -2.51
CA THR A 157 -2.66 8.45 -3.11
C THR A 157 -3.68 7.33 -2.87
N PHE A 158 -4.50 7.40 -1.83
CA PHE A 158 -5.56 6.42 -1.54
C PHE A 158 -6.96 7.04 -1.64
N LEU A 159 -7.27 8.00 -0.76
CA LEU A 159 -8.66 8.39 -0.52
C LEU A 159 -9.29 9.10 -1.72
N PHE A 160 -8.58 10.03 -2.38
CA PHE A 160 -9.11 10.74 -3.53
C PHE A 160 -9.34 9.81 -4.73
N PRO A 161 -8.40 8.95 -5.14
CA PRO A 161 -8.66 7.88 -6.12
C PRO A 161 -9.92 7.06 -5.81
N LEU A 162 -10.05 6.57 -4.56
CA LEU A 162 -11.20 5.79 -4.13
C LEU A 162 -12.51 6.59 -4.18
N LEU A 163 -12.50 7.85 -3.76
CA LEU A 163 -13.68 8.73 -3.84
C LEU A 163 -14.09 8.99 -5.29
N ILE A 164 -13.13 9.26 -6.17
CA ILE A 164 -13.37 9.53 -7.59
C ILE A 164 -14.02 8.32 -8.24
N GLN A 165 -13.47 7.13 -8.09
CA GLN A 165 -14.04 5.93 -8.72
C GLN A 165 -15.39 5.55 -8.09
N ALA A 166 -15.51 5.56 -6.76
CA ALA A 166 -16.76 5.18 -6.09
C ALA A 166 -17.94 6.12 -6.41
N HIS A 167 -17.70 7.44 -6.44
CA HIS A 167 -18.76 8.45 -6.57
C HIS A 167 -18.94 8.98 -7.99
N LEU A 168 -17.88 9.04 -8.80
CA LEU A 168 -17.89 9.62 -10.16
C LEU A 168 -17.75 8.58 -11.26
N ARG A 169 -17.38 7.33 -10.94
CA ARG A 169 -17.19 6.24 -11.92
C ARG A 169 -16.09 6.52 -12.93
N ILE A 170 -15.08 7.27 -12.50
CA ILE A 170 -13.88 7.55 -13.28
C ILE A 170 -12.78 6.64 -12.72
N ALA A 171 -12.19 5.83 -13.60
CA ALA A 171 -11.02 5.01 -13.28
C ALA A 171 -9.84 5.92 -12.88
N TYR A 172 -9.24 5.69 -11.72
CA TYR A 172 -8.16 6.55 -11.20
C TYR A 172 -6.78 6.20 -11.76
N GLN A 173 -6.62 5.01 -12.36
CA GLN A 173 -5.34 4.40 -12.72
C GLN A 173 -4.54 5.32 -13.64
N GLY A 174 -5.18 5.87 -14.67
CA GLY A 174 -4.55 6.85 -15.56
C GLY A 174 -4.12 8.14 -14.84
N LEU A 175 -4.90 8.60 -13.85
CA LEU A 175 -4.57 9.78 -13.06
C LEU A 175 -3.36 9.54 -12.15
N LEU A 176 -3.30 8.39 -11.45
CA LEU A 176 -2.17 8.03 -10.60
C LEU A 176 -0.91 7.73 -11.41
N ARG A 177 -1.03 7.12 -12.60
CA ARG A 177 0.10 6.88 -13.51
C ARG A 177 0.79 8.17 -13.93
N GLY A 178 0.01 9.24 -14.13
CA GLY A 178 0.53 10.58 -14.46
C GLY A 178 0.90 11.44 -13.25
N SER A 179 0.71 10.96 -12.02
CA SER A 179 0.92 11.75 -10.79
C SER A 179 1.38 10.84 -9.65
N LEU A 180 2.68 10.55 -9.62
CA LEU A 180 3.29 9.65 -8.63
C LEU A 180 3.11 10.14 -7.18
N ASP A 181 3.11 11.46 -6.96
CA ASP A 181 2.86 12.05 -5.63
C ASP A 181 1.35 12.17 -5.30
N GLY A 182 0.48 11.59 -6.14
CA GLY A 182 -0.97 11.54 -5.96
C GLY A 182 -1.72 12.76 -6.48
N LEU A 183 -3.05 12.71 -6.35
CA LEU A 183 -3.97 13.70 -6.92
C LEU A 183 -4.02 14.98 -6.09
N GLN A 184 -3.94 16.15 -6.71
CA GLN A 184 -3.95 17.41 -5.96
C GLN A 184 -5.34 17.73 -5.40
N PRO A 185 -5.46 18.20 -4.14
CA PRO A 185 -6.76 18.54 -3.55
C PRO A 185 -7.58 19.55 -4.38
N ALA A 186 -6.91 20.47 -5.08
CA ALA A 186 -7.57 21.47 -5.92
C ALA A 186 -8.30 20.84 -7.11
N ASP A 187 -7.66 19.88 -7.78
CA ASP A 187 -8.22 19.18 -8.95
C ASP A 187 -9.41 18.33 -8.54
N VAL A 188 -9.26 17.55 -7.46
CA VAL A 188 -10.31 16.70 -6.90
C VAL A 188 -11.52 17.53 -6.47
N ARG A 189 -11.29 18.69 -5.84
CA ARG A 189 -12.37 19.62 -5.49
C ARG A 189 -13.14 20.13 -6.71
N GLY A 190 -12.47 20.35 -7.84
CA GLY A 190 -13.11 20.70 -9.11
C GLY A 190 -14.07 19.61 -9.60
N MET A 191 -13.70 18.33 -9.42
CA MET A 191 -14.54 17.18 -9.82
C MET A 191 -15.82 17.08 -8.98
N PHE A 192 -15.75 17.45 -7.68
CA PHE A 192 -16.84 17.33 -6.72
C PHE A 192 -17.72 18.58 -6.54
N GLY A 193 -17.90 19.39 -7.59
CA GLY A 193 -18.75 20.58 -7.57
C GLY A 193 -20.24 20.36 -7.28
N GLY A 194 -20.94 21.45 -6.94
CA GLY A 194 -22.40 21.46 -6.78
C GLY A 194 -22.89 20.54 -5.65
N LEU A 195 -23.86 19.68 -5.93
CA LEU A 195 -24.40 18.72 -4.96
C LEU A 195 -23.45 17.55 -4.69
N ARG A 196 -22.44 17.32 -5.55
CA ARG A 196 -21.48 16.23 -5.38
C ARG A 196 -20.58 16.43 -4.15
N ARG A 197 -20.45 17.66 -3.64
CA ARG A 197 -19.74 17.96 -2.39
C ARG A 197 -20.32 17.24 -1.16
N PHE A 198 -21.62 16.92 -1.19
CA PHE A 198 -22.32 16.24 -0.09
C PHE A 198 -22.20 14.71 -0.15
N LYS A 199 -21.51 14.16 -1.16
CA LYS A 199 -21.19 12.73 -1.19
C LYS A 199 -20.36 12.37 0.05
N ARG A 200 -20.60 11.17 0.56
CA ARG A 200 -19.97 10.65 1.79
C ARG A 200 -18.45 10.78 1.71
N GLY A 201 -17.86 11.44 2.70
CA GLY A 201 -16.41 11.66 2.80
C GLY A 201 -15.89 12.88 2.02
N VAL A 202 -16.57 13.32 0.97
CA VAL A 202 -16.08 14.38 0.08
C VAL A 202 -15.96 15.72 0.80
N PHE A 203 -17.02 16.21 1.45
CA PHE A 203 -16.96 17.51 2.12
C PHE A 203 -15.82 17.59 3.15
N ARG A 204 -15.69 16.59 4.03
CA ARG A 204 -14.66 16.57 5.07
C ARG A 204 -13.25 16.52 4.50
N HIS A 205 -13.00 15.60 3.57
CA HIS A 205 -11.63 15.28 3.13
C HIS A 205 -11.18 16.10 1.93
N VAL A 206 -12.09 16.66 1.14
CA VAL A 206 -11.76 17.47 -0.07
C VAL A 206 -11.93 18.96 0.20
N TYR A 207 -12.96 19.37 0.96
CA TYR A 207 -13.27 20.79 1.18
C TYR A 207 -12.76 21.33 2.52
N LEU A 208 -12.84 20.55 3.60
CA LEU A 208 -12.39 20.98 4.93
C LEU A 208 -10.90 20.69 5.20
N HIS A 209 -10.22 20.04 4.24
CA HIS A 209 -8.79 19.67 4.28
C HIS A 209 -7.87 20.82 4.71
N SER A 210 -8.24 22.07 4.45
CA SER A 210 -7.43 23.26 4.75
C SER A 210 -7.76 23.97 6.06
N VAL A 211 -8.94 23.77 6.65
CA VAL A 211 -9.40 24.60 7.78
C VAL A 211 -8.86 24.09 9.12
N ALA A 212 -8.75 22.77 9.27
CA ALA A 212 -8.20 22.16 10.48
C ALA A 212 -6.66 22.27 10.50
N GLU A 213 -5.99 21.97 9.38
CA GLU A 213 -4.53 22.13 9.27
C GLU A 213 -4.12 23.59 9.49
N ARG A 214 -4.80 24.57 8.87
CA ARG A 214 -4.44 25.99 9.04
C ARG A 214 -4.60 26.48 10.46
N ARG A 215 -5.67 26.09 11.18
CA ARG A 215 -5.85 26.50 12.59
C ARG A 215 -4.79 25.90 13.51
N VAL A 216 -4.39 24.65 13.26
CA VAL A 216 -3.34 23.99 14.05
C VAL A 216 -1.96 24.55 13.67
N THR A 217 -1.65 24.78 12.39
CA THR A 217 -0.37 25.37 11.96
C THR A 217 -0.24 26.85 12.33
N SER A 218 -1.33 27.62 12.35
CA SER A 218 -1.35 29.03 12.76
C SER A 218 -1.36 29.24 14.27
N SER A 219 -1.45 28.18 15.06
CA SER A 219 -1.30 28.24 16.52
C SER A 219 0.19 28.44 16.86
N SER A 220 0.49 29.24 17.88
CA SER A 220 1.87 29.48 18.33
C SER A 220 2.58 28.16 18.68
N GLU A 221 3.90 28.09 18.52
CA GLU A 221 4.69 26.91 18.88
C GLU A 221 4.49 26.49 20.34
N SER A 222 4.25 27.46 21.24
CA SER A 222 3.90 27.22 22.64
C SER A 222 2.61 26.41 22.78
N VAL A 223 1.56 26.74 22.03
CA VAL A 223 0.26 26.04 22.08
C VAL A 223 0.36 24.65 21.45
N LYS A 224 1.15 24.48 20.39
CA LYS A 224 1.45 23.16 19.80
C LYS A 224 2.21 22.26 20.79
N ALA A 225 3.23 22.81 21.46
CA ALA A 225 4.02 22.10 22.45
C ALA A 225 3.18 21.73 23.69
N GLU A 226 2.26 22.60 24.11
CA GLU A 226 1.35 22.37 25.23
C GLU A 226 0.28 21.31 24.91
N LEU A 227 -0.32 21.36 23.72
CA LEU A 227 -1.24 20.33 23.21
C LEU A 227 -0.55 18.97 22.99
N GLY A 228 0.71 18.99 22.56
CA GLY A 228 1.55 17.79 22.43
C GLY A 228 1.87 17.16 23.78
N ARG A 229 2.26 17.96 24.79
CA ARG A 229 2.49 17.50 26.17
C ARG A 229 1.23 16.96 26.85
N ALA A 230 0.07 17.45 26.46
CA ALA A 230 -1.22 17.02 27.01
C ALA A 230 -1.82 15.78 26.30
N GLY A 231 -1.11 15.17 25.33
CA GLY A 231 -1.56 13.95 24.64
C GLY A 231 -2.72 14.15 23.64
N PHE A 232 -3.24 15.37 23.51
CA PHE A 232 -4.39 15.68 22.65
C PHE A 232 -4.11 15.47 21.15
N GLY A 233 -2.84 15.55 20.73
CA GLY A 233 -2.44 15.34 19.34
C GLY A 233 -2.64 13.90 18.86
N ALA A 234 -2.20 12.93 19.66
CA ALA A 234 -2.30 11.50 19.32
C ALA A 234 -3.75 11.01 19.32
N GLU A 235 -4.56 11.43 20.29
CA GLU A 235 -5.99 11.08 20.35
C GLU A 235 -6.78 11.68 19.16
N LEU A 236 -6.46 12.91 18.75
CA LEU A 236 -7.06 13.52 17.57
C LEU A 236 -6.65 12.80 16.28
N ALA A 237 -5.37 12.40 16.18
CA ALA A 237 -4.88 11.59 15.07
C ALA A 237 -5.64 10.26 15.01
N LYS A 238 -5.69 9.52 16.12
CA LYS A 238 -6.41 8.24 16.25
C LYS A 238 -7.88 8.36 15.86
N ALA A 239 -8.59 9.37 16.39
CA ALA A 239 -9.99 9.62 16.03
C ALA A 239 -10.16 9.96 14.53
N THR A 240 -9.20 10.66 13.93
CA THR A 240 -9.20 10.98 12.51
C THR A 240 -9.00 9.73 11.67
N VAL A 241 -7.96 8.94 11.98
CA VAL A 241 -7.62 7.67 11.31
C VAL A 241 -8.77 6.68 11.41
N ALA A 242 -9.34 6.46 12.60
CA ALA A 242 -10.47 5.55 12.80
C ALA A 242 -11.71 5.93 11.98
N LYS A 243 -12.03 7.23 11.89
CA LYS A 243 -13.15 7.72 11.05
C LYS A 243 -12.84 7.55 9.56
N THR A 244 -11.59 7.75 9.14
CA THR A 244 -11.14 7.55 7.75
C THR A 244 -11.20 6.07 7.40
N LEU A 245 -10.76 5.17 8.27
CA LEU A 245 -10.85 3.72 8.09
C LEU A 245 -12.31 3.28 7.90
N LYS A 246 -13.21 3.78 8.76
CA LYS A 246 -14.65 3.53 8.61
C LYS A 246 -15.22 4.09 7.30
N LEU A 247 -14.67 5.19 6.77
CA LEU A 247 -15.07 5.72 5.47
C LEU A 247 -14.61 4.79 4.35
N VAL A 248 -13.31 4.48 4.30
CA VAL A 248 -12.65 3.66 3.28
C VAL A 248 -13.31 2.29 3.16
N ARG A 249 -13.53 1.59 4.29
CA ARG A 249 -14.22 0.29 4.32
C ARG A 249 -15.64 0.31 3.72
N ARG A 250 -16.28 1.49 3.67
CA ARG A 250 -17.65 1.66 3.14
C ARG A 250 -17.67 2.28 1.74
N LEU A 251 -16.50 2.48 1.11
CA LEU A 251 -16.41 2.87 -0.28
C LEU A 251 -16.48 1.60 -1.14
N GLU A 252 -17.36 1.64 -2.12
CA GLU A 252 -17.62 0.53 -3.03
C GLU A 252 -17.94 1.10 -4.40
N VAL A 253 -17.45 0.43 -5.44
CA VAL A 253 -17.90 0.67 -6.81
C VAL A 253 -19.11 -0.24 -7.02
N LYS A 254 -20.28 0.36 -7.31
CA LYS A 254 -21.43 -0.47 -7.71
C LYS A 254 -21.04 -1.21 -8.98
N ARG A 255 -21.05 -2.54 -8.96
CA ARG A 255 -20.94 -3.34 -10.17
C ARG A 255 -22.17 -3.02 -11.03
N SER A 256 -22.00 -2.18 -12.06
CA SER A 256 -22.91 -2.23 -13.20
C SER A 256 -22.70 -3.62 -13.78
N GLY A 257 -23.74 -4.45 -13.87
CA GLY A 257 -23.62 -5.80 -14.43
C GLY A 257 -22.96 -5.70 -15.79
N THR A 258 -21.65 -5.94 -15.84
CA THR A 258 -20.90 -5.96 -17.09
C THR A 258 -21.14 -7.33 -17.68
N ALA A 259 -21.24 -7.36 -19.01
CA ALA A 259 -21.55 -8.50 -19.86
C ALA A 259 -20.65 -9.75 -19.70
N TRP A 260 -19.82 -9.81 -18.66
CA TRP A 260 -18.94 -10.92 -18.32
C TRP A 260 -19.57 -11.99 -17.42
N SER A 261 -20.62 -11.67 -16.65
CA SER A 261 -21.43 -12.72 -16.00
C SER A 261 -22.11 -13.61 -17.05
N ASP A 262 -22.43 -13.03 -18.21
CA ASP A 262 -23.02 -13.73 -19.35
C ASP A 262 -21.97 -14.44 -20.23
N TYR A 263 -20.66 -14.26 -19.99
CA TYR A 263 -19.63 -14.88 -20.85
C TYR A 263 -19.53 -16.39 -20.64
N ARG A 264 -19.81 -16.90 -19.43
CA ARG A 264 -19.95 -18.36 -19.20
C ARG A 264 -21.18 -18.92 -19.93
N ASP A 265 -22.24 -18.14 -20.07
CA ASP A 265 -23.48 -18.54 -20.76
C ASP A 265 -23.43 -18.30 -22.29
N THR A 266 -22.47 -17.51 -22.78
CA THR A 266 -22.26 -17.24 -24.22
C THR A 266 -20.97 -17.82 -24.78
N CYS A 267 -20.22 -18.59 -24.00
CA CYS A 267 -19.00 -19.24 -24.45
C CYS A 267 -19.34 -20.29 -25.52
N SER A 268 -18.76 -20.14 -26.71
CA SER A 268 -18.95 -21.07 -27.85
C SER A 268 -18.21 -22.41 -27.70
N TYR A 269 -17.74 -22.73 -26.49
CA TYR A 269 -17.00 -23.96 -26.18
C TYR A 269 -17.91 -25.00 -25.55
N THR A 270 -17.75 -26.25 -25.97
CA THR A 270 -18.39 -27.37 -25.28
C THR A 270 -17.64 -27.70 -23.97
N ASP A 271 -18.29 -28.40 -23.05
CA ASP A 271 -17.66 -28.87 -21.81
C ASP A 271 -16.42 -29.77 -22.10
N ASP A 272 -16.44 -30.49 -23.22
CA ASP A 272 -15.33 -31.34 -23.69
C ASP A 272 -14.12 -30.50 -24.12
N ASP A 273 -14.34 -29.37 -24.81
CA ASP A 273 -13.26 -28.45 -25.19
C ASP A 273 -12.62 -27.81 -23.96
N ALA A 274 -13.44 -27.41 -22.98
CA ALA A 274 -12.96 -26.84 -21.72
C ALA A 274 -12.11 -27.86 -20.94
N THR A 275 -12.56 -29.12 -20.89
CA THR A 275 -11.82 -30.22 -20.25
C THR A 275 -10.50 -30.49 -20.96
N THR A 276 -10.51 -30.54 -22.30
CA THR A 276 -9.31 -30.77 -23.12
C THR A 276 -8.30 -29.64 -22.93
N LYS A 277 -8.74 -28.38 -22.96
CA LYS A 277 -7.88 -27.21 -22.72
C LYS A 277 -7.28 -27.24 -21.32
N ARG A 278 -8.08 -27.54 -20.30
CA ARG A 278 -7.60 -27.66 -18.91
C ARG A 278 -6.50 -28.70 -18.78
N ALA A 279 -6.70 -29.90 -19.32
CA ALA A 279 -5.71 -30.98 -19.29
C ALA A 279 -4.42 -30.60 -20.04
N PHE A 280 -4.52 -29.93 -21.19
CA PHE A 280 -3.36 -29.43 -21.93
C PHE A 280 -2.55 -28.43 -21.12
N VAL A 281 -3.20 -27.44 -20.49
CA VAL A 281 -2.53 -26.43 -19.68
C VAL A 281 -1.89 -27.04 -18.43
N GLU A 282 -2.58 -27.96 -17.76
CA GLU A 282 -2.05 -28.68 -16.59
C GLU A 282 -0.79 -29.49 -16.95
N ALA A 283 -0.82 -30.22 -18.07
CA ALA A 283 0.34 -30.96 -18.54
C ALA A 283 1.53 -30.03 -18.86
N ALA A 284 1.28 -28.86 -19.46
CA ALA A 284 2.32 -27.88 -19.74
C ALA A 284 2.94 -27.28 -18.46
N LEU A 285 2.12 -26.99 -17.45
CA LEU A 285 2.56 -26.50 -16.15
C LEU A 285 3.37 -27.57 -15.39
N ALA A 286 2.87 -28.80 -15.34
CA ALA A 286 3.52 -29.91 -14.64
C ALA A 286 4.88 -30.29 -15.24
N ALA A 287 5.03 -30.16 -16.57
CA ALA A 287 6.29 -30.44 -17.24
C ALA A 287 7.40 -29.43 -16.88
N ARG A 288 7.05 -28.23 -16.40
CA ARG A 288 8.00 -27.14 -16.15
C ARG A 288 7.65 -26.36 -14.87
N PRO A 289 7.98 -26.91 -13.69
CA PRO A 289 7.84 -26.19 -12.43
C PRO A 289 8.54 -24.84 -12.53
N SER A 290 7.78 -23.77 -12.32
CA SER A 290 8.25 -22.40 -12.50
C SER A 290 8.09 -21.64 -11.19
N ARG A 291 9.09 -20.84 -10.83
CA ARG A 291 8.98 -20.00 -9.63
C ARG A 291 7.84 -18.98 -9.73
N CYS A 292 7.60 -18.45 -10.92
CA CYS A 292 6.55 -17.47 -11.16
C CYS A 292 5.85 -17.77 -12.49
N VAL A 293 4.51 -17.76 -12.49
CA VAL A 293 3.67 -17.85 -13.68
C VAL A 293 2.87 -16.55 -13.80
N LEU A 294 2.85 -16.00 -15.01
CA LEU A 294 2.05 -14.83 -15.36
C LEU A 294 0.87 -15.29 -16.21
N ASP A 295 -0.35 -15.12 -15.68
CA ASP A 295 -1.60 -15.43 -16.37
C ASP A 295 -2.17 -14.14 -16.98
N LEU A 296 -2.11 -14.02 -18.30
CA LEU A 296 -2.53 -12.84 -19.05
C LEU A 296 -3.94 -13.05 -19.61
N GLY A 297 -4.88 -12.22 -19.19
CA GLY A 297 -6.30 -12.44 -19.43
C GLY A 297 -6.82 -13.53 -18.50
N ALA A 298 -6.68 -13.30 -17.19
CA ALA A 298 -7.02 -14.29 -16.17
C ALA A 298 -8.50 -14.69 -16.20
N ASN A 299 -9.40 -13.83 -16.72
CA ASN A 299 -10.84 -14.05 -16.70
C ASN A 299 -11.29 -14.47 -15.29
N ASP A 300 -12.11 -15.50 -15.15
CA ASP A 300 -12.56 -16.03 -13.86
C ASP A 300 -11.47 -16.67 -12.97
N GLY A 301 -10.19 -16.60 -13.36
CA GLY A 301 -9.05 -17.06 -12.59
C GLY A 301 -8.92 -18.58 -12.51
N ALA A 302 -9.71 -19.35 -13.25
CA ALA A 302 -9.66 -20.82 -13.20
C ALA A 302 -8.26 -21.36 -13.58
N TYR A 303 -7.59 -20.74 -14.55
CA TYR A 303 -6.24 -21.11 -14.97
C TYR A 303 -5.15 -20.54 -14.05
N SER A 304 -5.38 -19.38 -13.44
CA SER A 304 -4.52 -18.86 -12.37
C SER A 304 -4.47 -19.82 -11.18
N MET A 305 -5.63 -20.36 -10.77
CA MET A 305 -5.71 -21.37 -9.70
C MET A 305 -5.09 -22.70 -10.09
N LEU A 306 -5.25 -23.12 -11.35
CA LEU A 306 -4.54 -24.31 -11.87
C LEU A 306 -3.02 -24.12 -11.80
N ALA A 307 -2.51 -22.96 -12.25
CA ALA A 307 -1.10 -22.62 -12.20
C ALA A 307 -0.54 -22.57 -10.76
N ALA A 308 -1.34 -22.17 -9.77
CA ALA A 308 -0.93 -22.12 -8.37
C ALA A 308 -0.59 -23.50 -7.78
N GLY A 309 -1.09 -24.60 -8.38
CA GLY A 309 -0.69 -25.96 -8.02
C GLY A 309 0.71 -26.37 -8.51
N HIS A 310 1.32 -25.59 -9.40
CA HIS A 310 2.57 -25.92 -10.09
C HIS A 310 3.66 -24.82 -9.99
N ALA A 311 3.36 -23.70 -9.32
CA ALA A 311 4.25 -22.56 -9.21
C ALA A 311 4.27 -21.98 -7.78
N GLU A 312 5.40 -21.39 -7.38
CA GLU A 312 5.49 -20.71 -6.07
C GLU A 312 4.66 -19.41 -6.05
N GLN A 313 4.54 -18.73 -7.20
CA GLN A 313 3.79 -17.49 -7.36
C GLN A 313 3.04 -17.49 -8.69
N VAL A 314 1.79 -17.03 -8.66
CA VAL A 314 1.01 -16.71 -9.86
C VAL A 314 0.66 -15.23 -9.82
N VAL A 315 0.78 -14.56 -10.96
CA VAL A 315 0.31 -13.18 -11.15
C VAL A 315 -0.82 -13.22 -12.18
N ALA A 316 -2.04 -12.98 -11.72
CA ALA A 316 -3.21 -12.85 -12.57
C ALA A 316 -3.30 -11.41 -13.08
N VAL A 317 -3.39 -11.23 -14.39
CA VAL A 317 -3.52 -9.92 -15.03
C VAL A 317 -4.73 -9.95 -15.95
N ASP A 318 -5.57 -8.92 -15.87
CA ASP A 318 -6.69 -8.74 -16.78
C ASP A 318 -6.89 -7.26 -17.10
N GLY A 319 -7.51 -6.99 -18.24
CA GLY A 319 -7.89 -5.64 -18.65
C GLY A 319 -9.19 -5.17 -17.99
N ASP A 320 -10.01 -6.09 -17.48
CA ASP A 320 -11.23 -5.77 -16.73
C ASP A 320 -10.94 -5.76 -15.22
N GLU A 321 -11.04 -4.58 -14.60
CA GLU A 321 -10.87 -4.43 -13.15
C GLU A 321 -11.88 -5.26 -12.34
N ALA A 322 -13.11 -5.44 -12.85
CA ALA A 322 -14.15 -6.19 -12.15
C ALA A 322 -13.84 -7.68 -12.06
N VAL A 323 -13.09 -8.19 -13.03
CA VAL A 323 -12.59 -9.56 -13.06
C VAL A 323 -11.57 -9.75 -11.93
N ILE A 324 -10.55 -8.90 -11.86
CA ILE A 324 -9.52 -9.01 -10.82
C ILE A 324 -10.10 -8.75 -9.42
N ASP A 325 -11.02 -7.79 -9.26
CA ASP A 325 -11.75 -7.55 -8.00
C ASP A 325 -12.62 -8.76 -7.57
N GLY A 326 -12.86 -9.72 -8.46
CA GLY A 326 -13.65 -10.92 -8.21
C GLY A 326 -12.85 -12.17 -7.84
N LEU A 327 -11.53 -12.15 -8.01
CA LEU A 327 -10.60 -13.24 -7.67
C LEU A 327 -10.25 -13.25 -6.18
#